data_AF-A0A847CV28-F1
#
_entry.id   AF-A0A847CV28-F1
#
_cell.length_a   1.000
_cell.length_b   1.000
_cell.length_c   1.000
_cell.angle_alpha   90.00
_cell.angle_beta   90.00
_cell.angle_gamma   90.00
#
_symmetry.space_group_name_H-M   'P 1'
#
loop_
_entity.id
_entity.type
_entity.pdbx_description
1 polymer ?
#
loop_
_entity_poly.entity_id
_entity_poly.type
_entity_poly.pdbx_seq_one_letter_code
_entity_poly.pdbx_strand_id
1 'polypeptide(L)'
;MMEDRDVLIFLQSLYLNEDFYNEILTLDNLDDIFQMEGEDFSRFEFSNKKNVDKIIEKRNKDYINKMVEGINTYCTQVITIYDENYPIELQLIERPPKVLFVKGLPLDVSGVKIGVVGARKCTAYGSYA
;
A
#
# COMPACT_ATOMS: atom_id res chain seq x y z
N MET A 1 -3.56 20.13 -1.59
CA MET A 1 -2.99 19.09 -2.44
C MET A 1 -2.46 18.04 -1.48
N MET A 2 -2.97 16.81 -1.56
CA MET A 2 -2.39 15.70 -0.79
C MET A 2 -1.06 15.30 -1.42
N GLU A 3 -0.11 14.82 -0.62
CA GLU A 3 1.14 14.27 -1.15
C GLU A 3 0.87 12.90 -1.77
N ASP A 4 1.60 12.54 -2.84
CA ASP A 4 1.45 11.25 -3.52
C ASP A 4 1.55 10.05 -2.56
N ARG A 5 2.37 10.18 -1.53
CA ARG A 5 2.48 9.25 -0.40
C ARG A 5 1.13 8.96 0.26
N ASP A 6 0.39 10.01 0.62
CA ASP A 6 -0.88 9.88 1.35
C ASP A 6 -1.98 9.34 0.44
N VAL A 7 -1.96 9.75 -0.83
CA VAL A 7 -2.85 9.23 -1.86
C VAL A 7 -2.61 7.73 -2.08
N LEU A 8 -1.35 7.31 -2.10
CA LEU A 8 -0.98 5.90 -2.24
C LEU A 8 -1.47 5.04 -1.06
N ILE A 9 -1.37 5.56 0.16
CA ILE A 9 -1.91 4.92 1.38
C ILE A 9 -3.43 4.78 1.27
N PHE A 10 -4.12 5.84 0.82
CA PHE A 10 -5.56 5.79 0.57
C PHE A 10 -5.93 4.73 -0.48
N LEU A 11 -5.28 4.73 -1.63
CA LEU A 11 -5.54 3.73 -2.68
C LEU A 11 -5.33 2.29 -2.18
N GLN A 12 -4.28 2.07 -1.37
CA GLN A 12 -4.00 0.77 -0.76
C GLN A 12 -5.15 0.30 0.16
N SER A 13 -5.83 1.21 0.86
CA SER A 13 -6.94 0.86 1.75
C SER A 13 -8.20 0.37 1.02
N LEU A 14 -8.29 0.62 -0.29
CA LEU A 14 -9.46 0.28 -1.10
C LEU A 14 -9.41 -1.16 -1.66
N TYR A 15 -8.25 -1.83 -1.59
CA TYR A 15 -8.04 -3.17 -2.14
C TYR A 15 -8.55 -3.25 -3.59
N LEU A 16 -8.00 -2.38 -4.45
CA LEU A 16 -8.32 -2.36 -5.88
C LEU A 16 -7.72 -3.58 -6.59
N ASN A 17 -8.17 -3.83 -7.82
CA ASN A 17 -7.49 -4.79 -8.70
C ASN A 17 -6.08 -4.24 -9.02
N GLU A 18 -5.11 -5.15 -9.12
CA GLU A 18 -3.70 -4.79 -9.28
C GLU A 18 -3.40 -4.07 -10.59
N ASP A 19 -3.99 -4.48 -11.72
CA ASP A 19 -3.79 -3.84 -13.02
C ASP A 19 -4.31 -2.40 -13.00
N PHE A 20 -5.53 -2.20 -12.49
CA PHE A 20 -6.12 -0.86 -12.34
C PHE A 20 -5.35 0.02 -11.35
N TYR A 21 -4.92 -0.56 -10.23
CA TYR A 21 -4.10 0.15 -9.25
C TYR A 21 -2.79 0.63 -9.88
N ASN A 22 -2.07 -0.27 -10.56
CA ASN A 22 -0.82 0.09 -11.23
C ASN A 22 -1.02 1.12 -12.34
N GLU A 23 -2.14 1.06 -13.06
CA GLU A 23 -2.49 2.06 -14.07
C GLU A 23 -2.71 3.45 -13.45
N ILE A 24 -3.41 3.54 -12.32
CA ILE A 24 -3.55 4.80 -11.56
C ILE A 24 -2.19 5.34 -11.12
N LEU A 25 -1.24 4.47 -10.74
CA LEU A 25 0.09 4.90 -10.32
C LEU A 25 0.95 5.48 -11.47
N THR A 26 0.48 5.41 -12.72
CA THR A 26 1.16 6.04 -13.86
C THR A 26 0.82 7.53 -14.04
N LEU A 27 -0.15 8.04 -13.28
CA LEU A 27 -0.51 9.46 -13.33
C LEU A 27 0.66 10.34 -12.86
N ASP A 28 0.82 11.49 -13.51
CA ASP A 28 1.81 12.50 -13.12
C ASP A 28 1.54 13.08 -11.73
N ASN A 29 0.26 13.15 -11.34
CA ASN A 29 -0.17 13.61 -10.02
C ASN A 29 -1.26 12.67 -9.49
N LEU A 30 -1.01 12.01 -8.36
CA LEU A 30 -1.98 11.07 -7.81
C LEU A 30 -3.18 11.77 -7.19
N ASP A 31 -3.04 13.02 -6.69
CA ASP A 31 -4.12 13.78 -6.04
C ASP A 31 -5.31 14.02 -6.99
N ASP A 32 -5.09 13.94 -8.31
CA ASP A 32 -6.14 14.08 -9.34
C ASP A 32 -7.33 13.12 -9.11
N ILE A 33 -7.10 11.93 -8.53
CA ILE A 33 -8.16 10.96 -8.25
C ILE A 33 -9.26 11.50 -7.32
N PHE A 34 -8.93 12.52 -6.51
CA PHE A 34 -9.89 13.15 -5.60
C PHE A 34 -10.84 14.10 -6.31
N GLN A 35 -10.47 14.59 -7.50
CA GLN A 35 -11.27 15.52 -8.30
C GLN A 35 -12.00 14.84 -9.46
N MET A 36 -11.52 13.67 -9.91
CA MET A 36 -12.13 12.92 -11.01
C MET A 36 -13.60 12.59 -10.79
N GLU A 37 -14.40 12.70 -11.84
CA GLU A 37 -15.75 12.15 -11.89
C GLU A 37 -15.73 10.71 -12.43
N GLY A 38 -16.86 10.00 -12.33
CA GLY A 38 -16.94 8.60 -12.79
C GLY A 38 -16.57 8.41 -14.26
N GLU A 39 -16.88 9.40 -15.11
CA GLU A 39 -16.57 9.38 -16.53
C GLU A 39 -15.06 9.50 -16.80
N ASP A 40 -14.31 10.25 -15.97
CA ASP A 40 -12.86 10.44 -16.12
C ASP A 40 -12.10 9.13 -15.98
N PHE A 41 -12.61 8.18 -15.18
CA PHE A 41 -11.99 6.87 -15.02
C PHE A 41 -12.09 5.98 -16.26
N SER A 42 -12.93 6.35 -17.23
CA SER A 42 -13.04 5.61 -18.51
C SER A 42 -11.75 5.67 -19.34
N ARG A 43 -10.83 6.60 -19.02
CA ARG A 43 -9.51 6.68 -19.64
C ARG A 43 -8.57 5.54 -19.25
N PHE A 44 -8.88 4.84 -18.15
CA PHE A 44 -8.09 3.71 -17.66
C PHE A 44 -8.62 2.40 -18.27
N GLU A 45 -7.75 1.66 -18.95
CA GLU A 45 -8.05 0.39 -19.61
C GLU A 45 -8.60 -0.65 -18.62
N PHE A 46 -8.04 -0.68 -17.40
CA PHE A 46 -8.41 -1.67 -16.38
C PHE A 46 -9.49 -1.15 -15.41
N SER A 47 -10.06 0.02 -15.68
CA SER A 47 -11.17 0.54 -14.87
C SER A 47 -12.35 -0.43 -14.88
N ASN A 48 -12.92 -0.63 -13.70
CA ASN A 48 -14.19 -1.32 -13.57
C ASN A 48 -15.07 -0.58 -12.58
N LYS A 49 -16.38 -0.63 -12.84
CA LYS A 49 -17.38 0.10 -12.07
C LYS A 49 -17.22 -0.12 -10.55
N LYS A 50 -17.00 -1.37 -10.12
CA LYS A 50 -16.83 -1.70 -8.70
C LYS A 50 -15.64 -0.99 -8.05
N ASN A 51 -14.50 -0.92 -8.73
CA ASN A 51 -13.30 -0.24 -8.20
C ASN A 51 -13.42 1.29 -8.30
N VAL A 52 -14.03 1.81 -9.36
CA VAL A 52 -14.30 3.26 -9.51
C VAL A 52 -15.26 3.73 -8.42
N ASP A 53 -16.36 3.00 -8.19
CA ASP A 53 -17.34 3.30 -7.14
C ASP A 53 -16.65 3.32 -5.76
N LYS A 54 -15.73 2.38 -5.48
CA LYS A 54 -14.94 2.40 -4.24
C LYS A 54 -14.15 3.70 -4.08
N ILE A 55 -13.47 4.18 -5.12
CA ILE A 55 -12.67 5.42 -5.04
C ILE A 55 -13.61 6.60 -4.75
N ILE A 56 -14.68 6.75 -5.53
CA ILE A 56 -15.62 7.86 -5.42
C ILE A 56 -16.34 7.87 -4.07
N GLU A 57 -16.81 6.71 -3.60
CA GLU A 57 -17.50 6.62 -2.32
C GLU A 57 -16.56 6.83 -1.13
N LYS A 58 -15.31 6.38 -1.21
CA LYS A 58 -14.38 6.35 -0.06
C LYS A 58 -13.43 7.54 0.01
N ARG A 59 -13.35 8.39 -1.02
CA ARG A 59 -12.55 9.64 -0.96
C ARG A 59 -13.13 10.75 -0.07
N ASN A 60 -14.20 10.46 0.68
CA ASN A 60 -14.78 11.41 1.62
C ASN A 60 -13.94 11.51 2.91
N LYS A 61 -14.03 12.65 3.60
CA LYS A 61 -13.26 12.92 4.83
C LYS A 61 -13.51 11.90 5.93
N ASP A 62 -14.73 11.40 6.09
CA ASP A 62 -15.06 10.47 7.19
C ASP A 62 -14.36 9.13 7.02
N TYR A 63 -14.27 8.61 5.80
CA TYR A 63 -13.54 7.37 5.54
C TYR A 63 -12.03 7.57 5.72
N ILE A 64 -11.48 8.66 5.19
CA ILE A 64 -10.05 8.97 5.32
C ILE A 64 -9.67 9.12 6.79
N ASN A 65 -10.46 9.85 7.57
CA ASN A 65 -10.23 10.01 9.01
C ASN A 65 -10.24 8.67 9.75
N LYS A 66 -11.22 7.80 9.46
CA LYS A 66 -11.27 6.45 10.05
C LYS A 66 -10.07 5.59 9.65
N MET A 67 -9.62 5.69 8.41
CA MET A 67 -8.41 5.00 7.94
C MET A 67 -7.18 5.48 8.70
N VAL A 68 -7.00 6.81 8.83
CA VAL A 68 -5.89 7.43 9.57
C VAL A 68 -5.94 7.06 11.05
N GLU A 69 -7.12 7.09 11.69
CA GLU A 69 -7.31 6.64 13.07
C GLU A 69 -6.90 5.17 13.25
N GLY A 70 -7.29 4.30 12.31
CA GLY A 70 -6.86 2.89 12.30
C GLY A 70 -5.36 2.74 12.19
N ILE A 71 -4.72 3.47 11.27
CA ILE A 71 -3.26 3.49 11.12
C ILE A 71 -2.60 3.92 12.42
N ASN A 72 -3.03 5.04 13.01
CA ASN A 72 -2.46 5.57 14.25
C ASN A 72 -2.68 4.63 15.46
N THR A 73 -3.73 3.81 15.42
CA THR A 73 -4.04 2.85 16.50
C THR A 73 -3.20 1.58 16.40
N TYR A 74 -2.98 1.06 15.18
CA TYR A 74 -2.42 -0.28 14.98
C TYR A 74 -0.98 -0.30 14.47
N CYS A 75 -0.55 0.77 13.81
CA CYS A 75 0.76 0.87 13.16
C CYS A 75 1.67 1.78 13.97
N THR A 76 2.90 1.36 14.18
CA THR A 76 3.95 2.22 14.72
C THR A 76 4.56 3.09 13.61
N GLN A 77 4.52 2.59 12.37
CA GLN A 77 5.08 3.28 11.22
C GLN A 77 4.35 2.83 9.94
N VAL A 78 4.19 3.76 8.99
CA VAL A 78 3.80 3.45 7.62
C VAL A 78 4.92 3.93 6.72
N ILE A 79 5.37 3.10 5.79
CA ILE A 79 6.46 3.41 4.84
C ILE A 79 5.91 3.17 3.43
N THR A 80 6.06 4.12 2.54
CA THR A 80 5.67 3.99 1.13
C THR A 80 6.89 3.86 0.24
N ILE A 81 6.69 3.39 -1.00
CA ILE A 81 7.77 3.30 -1.99
C ILE A 81 8.40 4.67 -2.34
N TYR A 82 7.74 5.77 -2.00
CA TYR A 82 8.25 7.14 -2.17
C TYR A 82 9.11 7.62 -0.99
N ASP A 83 9.11 6.90 0.14
CA ASP A 83 9.88 7.28 1.31
C ASP A 83 11.36 6.87 1.18
N GLU A 84 12.28 7.73 1.61
CA GLU A 84 13.73 7.46 1.57
C GLU A 84 14.14 6.23 2.37
N ASN A 85 13.38 5.88 3.41
CA ASN A 85 13.62 4.72 4.27
C ASN A 85 12.89 3.45 3.80
N TYR A 86 12.36 3.42 2.58
CA TYR A 86 11.81 2.19 2.00
C TYR A 86 12.94 1.16 1.76
N PRO A 87 12.77 -0.13 2.14
CA PRO A 87 13.82 -1.14 1.98
C PRO A 87 14.18 -1.39 0.51
N ILE A 88 15.43 -1.12 0.14
CA ILE A 88 15.93 -1.30 -1.23
C ILE A 88 15.74 -2.74 -1.71
N GLU A 89 15.92 -3.73 -0.84
CA GLU A 89 15.78 -5.14 -1.20
C GLU A 89 14.35 -5.49 -1.64
N LEU A 90 13.35 -4.79 -1.08
CA LEU A 90 11.95 -4.93 -1.50
C LEU A 90 11.63 -4.13 -2.76
N GLN A 91 12.43 -3.15 -3.17
CA GLN A 91 12.23 -2.47 -4.47
C GLN A 91 12.69 -3.34 -5.63
N LEU A 92 13.65 -4.24 -5.39
CA LEU A 92 14.28 -5.07 -6.42
C LEU A 92 13.46 -6.31 -6.82
N ILE A 93 12.38 -6.63 -6.09
CA ILE A 93 11.49 -7.74 -6.46
C ILE A 93 10.52 -7.31 -7.55
N GLU A 94 10.00 -8.27 -8.33
CA GLU A 94 9.12 -8.01 -9.49
C GLU A 94 7.88 -7.18 -9.13
N ARG A 95 7.28 -7.44 -7.96
CA ARG A 95 6.06 -6.79 -7.49
C ARG A 95 6.29 -6.19 -6.10
N PRO A 96 6.96 -5.03 -6.02
CA PRO A 96 7.29 -4.41 -4.74
C PRO A 96 6.01 -3.92 -4.04
N PRO A 97 5.82 -4.20 -2.74
CA PRO A 97 4.69 -3.68 -1.99
C PRO A 97 4.77 -2.15 -1.89
N LYS A 98 3.79 -1.44 -2.43
CA LYS A 98 3.86 0.03 -2.51
C LYS A 98 3.74 0.72 -1.14
N VAL A 99 3.12 0.06 -0.17
CA VAL A 99 2.95 0.54 1.21
C VAL A 99 3.23 -0.60 2.19
N LEU A 100 4.05 -0.32 3.20
CA LEU A 100 4.36 -1.19 4.33
C LEU A 100 3.73 -0.61 5.59
N PHE A 101 2.79 -1.36 6.19
CA PHE A 101 2.23 -1.05 7.50
C PHE A 101 3.00 -1.81 8.57
N VAL A 102 3.75 -1.10 9.42
CA VAL A 102 4.65 -1.68 10.41
C VAL A 102 4.02 -1.62 11.78
N LYS A 103 4.01 -2.76 12.49
CA LYS A 103 3.58 -2.87 13.88
C LYS A 103 4.75 -3.33 14.74
N GLY A 104 4.95 -2.69 15.90
CA GLY A 104 6.02 -3.02 16.82
C GLY A 104 7.08 -1.92 16.84
N LEU A 105 8.36 -2.28 16.73
CA LEU A 105 9.42 -1.29 16.58
C LEU A 105 9.43 -0.73 15.15
N PRO A 106 9.89 0.52 14.95
CA PRO A 106 10.15 1.04 13.61
C PRO A 106 11.03 0.09 12.80
N LEU A 107 10.78 0.02 11.49
CA LEU A 107 11.52 -0.87 10.62
C LEU A 107 12.96 -0.40 10.48
N ASP A 108 13.90 -1.25 10.92
CA ASP A 108 15.32 -1.04 10.67
C ASP A 108 15.68 -1.59 9.28
N VAL A 109 16.06 -0.68 8.39
CA VAL A 109 16.48 -1.02 7.03
C VAL A 109 17.99 -1.18 6.88
N SER A 110 18.74 -1.05 7.98
CA SER A 110 20.19 -1.27 7.98
C SER A 110 20.55 -2.76 8.11
N GLY A 111 21.81 -3.09 7.79
CA GLY A 111 22.35 -4.43 7.95
C GLY A 111 21.79 -5.48 6.98
N VAL A 112 22.30 -6.70 7.12
CA VAL A 112 21.89 -7.85 6.32
C VAL A 112 20.71 -8.53 7.01
N LYS A 113 19.60 -8.69 6.29
CA LYS A 113 18.42 -9.44 6.77
C LYS A 113 18.42 -10.84 6.14
N ILE A 114 18.27 -11.88 6.95
CA ILE A 114 18.15 -13.28 6.51
C ILE A 114 16.77 -13.79 6.89
N GLY A 115 15.97 -14.17 5.89
CA GLY A 115 14.69 -14.84 6.12
C GLY A 115 14.91 -16.32 6.40
N VAL A 116 14.51 -16.79 7.58
CA VAL A 116 14.51 -18.22 7.93
C VAL A 116 13.07 -18.73 7.86
N VAL A 117 12.83 -19.71 6.99
CA VAL A 117 11.52 -20.35 6.78
C VAL A 117 11.65 -21.86 6.89
N GLY A 118 10.56 -22.56 7.21
CA GLY A 118 10.59 -24.01 7.40
C GLY A 118 9.20 -24.65 7.45
N ALA A 119 9.15 -25.94 7.77
CA ALA A 119 7.90 -26.68 7.87
C ALA A 119 7.03 -26.17 9.04
N ARG A 120 5.73 -25.92 8.79
CA ARG A 120 4.76 -25.52 9.83
C ARG A 120 4.64 -26.53 10.98
N LYS A 121 4.93 -27.80 10.70
CA LYS A 121 5.06 -28.90 11.67
C LYS A 121 6.45 -29.52 11.51
N CYS A 122 7.47 -28.82 11.98
CA CYS A 122 8.83 -29.35 11.99
C CYS A 122 8.95 -30.55 12.95
N THR A 123 9.97 -31.38 12.74
CA THR A 123 10.34 -32.40 13.72
C THR A 123 10.92 -31.71 14.96
N ALA A 124 10.96 -32.42 16.09
CA ALA A 124 11.63 -31.91 17.29
C ALA A 124 13.06 -31.43 16.97
N TYR A 125 13.84 -32.21 16.22
CA TYR A 125 15.17 -31.82 15.77
C TYR A 125 15.17 -30.51 14.97
N GLY A 126 14.24 -30.34 14.04
CA GLY A 126 14.13 -29.11 13.25
C GLY A 126 13.67 -27.87 14.04
N SER A 127 13.06 -28.05 15.23
CA SER A 127 12.69 -26.95 16.13
C SER A 127 13.82 -26.48 17.06
N TYR A 128 14.88 -27.27 17.21
CA TYR A 128 16.05 -26.89 18.02
C TYR A 128 17.02 -25.95 17.29
N ALA A 129 16.77 -25.67 16.00
CA ALA A 129 17.57 -24.78 15.16
C ALA A 129 17.28 -23.30 15.42
#